data_AF-A0A2I1SI06-F1
#
_entry.id   AF-A0A2I1SI06-F1
#
_cell.length_a   1.000
_cell.length_b   1.000
_cell.length_c   1.000
_cell.angle_alpha   90.00
_cell.angle_beta   90.00
_cell.angle_gamma   90.00
#
_symmetry.space_group_name_H-M   'P 1'
#
loop_
_entity.id
_entity.type
_entity.pdbx_description
1 polymer ?
#
loop_
_entity_poly.entity_id
_entity_poly.type
_entity_poly.pdbx_seq_one_letter_code
_entity_poly.pdbx_strand_id
1 'polypeptide(L)'
;MRLKNKPWANKLVEEHPESALDWPDPAEKIDWAARFGNDKPIEIEVGSGKGQFITTLAKQHPDRNFVAMEIQKTAAGIILKKKLDEGLDNLQILCADAANLVAYFGENSTSKIYLNFSDPWPKSRHEKRRLTYKDFLAKYQAVLTGDGLIEFKTDNSGLFAYSVKSMNNYGMHFDFVSVDLHHESEEIVEKNVETEYEHKFASKGQPIYCLHAGFLAK
;
A
#
# COMPACT_ATOMS: atom_id res chain seq x y z
N MET A 1 -2.30 11.54 10.73
CA MET A 1 -1.89 11.96 12.10
C MET A 1 -0.44 11.51 12.30
N ARG A 2 0.51 12.43 12.53
CA ARG A 2 1.94 12.07 12.71
C ARG A 2 2.10 11.23 13.98
N LEU A 3 2.74 10.07 13.87
CA LEU A 3 2.97 9.22 15.04
C LEU A 3 3.97 9.90 15.98
N LYS A 4 3.77 9.73 17.29
CA LYS A 4 4.78 10.12 18.27
C LYS A 4 6.00 9.22 18.09
N ASN A 5 7.20 9.82 18.10
CA ASN A 5 8.45 9.09 18.01
C ASN A 5 8.52 7.99 19.10
N LYS A 6 8.94 6.79 18.72
CA LYS A 6 9.17 5.66 19.63
C LYS A 6 10.60 5.16 19.41
N PRO A 7 11.55 5.49 20.31
CA PRO A 7 12.96 5.09 20.14
C PRO A 7 13.15 3.59 19.92
N TRP A 8 12.37 2.75 20.62
CA TRP A 8 12.42 1.29 20.44
C TRP A 8 12.06 0.86 19.02
N ALA A 9 11.14 1.56 18.34
CA ALA A 9 10.68 1.19 17.01
C ALA A 9 11.77 1.50 15.97
N ASN A 10 12.42 2.65 16.11
CA ASN A 10 13.51 3.02 15.21
C ASN A 10 14.71 2.08 15.41
N LYS A 11 15.03 1.75 16.66
CA LYS A 11 16.09 0.80 17.00
C LYS A 11 15.82 -0.59 16.43
N LEU A 12 14.57 -1.07 16.54
CA LEU A 12 14.19 -2.37 15.97
C LEU A 12 14.40 -2.43 14.45
N VAL A 13 14.11 -1.35 13.71
CA VAL A 13 14.37 -1.28 12.27
C VAL A 13 15.87 -1.38 11.98
N GLU A 14 16.72 -0.74 12.79
CA GLU A 14 18.18 -0.77 12.62
C GLU A 14 18.79 -2.14 12.93
N GLU A 15 18.22 -2.86 13.90
CA GLU A 15 18.70 -4.17 14.34
C GLU A 15 18.27 -5.33 13.42
N HIS A 16 17.35 -5.09 12.48
CA HIS A 16 16.77 -6.12 11.60
C HIS A 16 16.82 -5.76 10.09
N PRO A 17 18.01 -5.50 9.52
CA PRO A 17 18.16 -5.14 8.11
C PRO A 17 17.71 -6.25 7.13
N GLU A 18 17.61 -7.50 7.58
CA GLU A 18 17.07 -8.64 6.85
C GLU A 18 15.54 -8.59 6.67
N SER A 19 14.83 -7.83 7.52
CA SER A 19 13.37 -7.72 7.50
C SER A 19 12.86 -6.30 7.22
N ALA A 20 13.68 -5.29 7.45
CA ALA A 20 13.33 -3.89 7.21
C ALA A 20 14.50 -3.14 6.55
N LEU A 21 14.23 -2.49 5.42
CA LEU A 21 15.16 -1.57 4.77
C LEU A 21 14.84 -0.14 5.20
N ASP A 22 15.83 0.59 5.72
CA ASP A 22 15.68 1.98 6.15
C ASP A 22 16.40 2.92 5.19
N TRP A 23 15.62 3.62 4.35
CA TRP A 23 16.12 4.54 3.33
C TRP A 23 17.29 3.97 2.51
N PRO A 24 17.13 2.81 1.85
CA PRO A 24 18.17 2.27 0.98
C PRO A 24 18.45 3.25 -0.17
N ASP A 25 19.67 3.21 -0.72
CA ASP A 25 20.05 4.08 -1.83
C ASP A 25 19.18 3.78 -3.07
N PRO A 26 18.43 4.75 -3.62
CA PRO A 26 17.67 4.56 -4.85
C PRO A 26 18.52 4.21 -6.08
N ALA A 27 19.85 4.37 -6.02
CA ALA A 27 20.75 3.89 -7.08
C ALA A 27 20.95 2.36 -7.06
N GLU A 28 20.65 1.70 -5.93
CA GLU A 28 20.83 0.26 -5.75
C GLU A 28 19.48 -0.46 -5.87
N LYS A 29 19.41 -1.42 -6.80
CA LYS A 29 18.22 -2.27 -6.94
C LYS A 29 18.11 -3.24 -5.78
N ILE A 30 16.89 -3.42 -5.28
CA ILE A 30 16.60 -4.42 -4.24
C ILE A 30 16.31 -5.76 -4.91
N ASP A 31 17.05 -6.80 -4.51
CA ASP A 31 16.76 -8.18 -4.89
C ASP A 31 15.67 -8.76 -3.98
N TRP A 32 14.42 -8.58 -4.36
CA TRP A 32 13.28 -9.07 -3.58
C TRP A 32 13.23 -10.60 -3.51
N ALA A 33 13.62 -11.31 -4.57
CA ALA A 33 13.63 -12.76 -4.59
C ALA A 33 14.61 -13.31 -3.54
N ALA A 34 15.80 -12.72 -3.43
CA ALA A 34 16.76 -13.07 -2.39
C ALA A 34 16.24 -12.72 -0.98
N ARG A 35 15.56 -11.58 -0.80
CA ARG A 35 15.02 -11.16 0.51
C ARG A 35 13.87 -12.03 1.00
N PHE A 36 13.02 -12.53 0.10
CA PHE A 36 11.94 -13.46 0.44
C PHE A 36 12.38 -14.94 0.37
N GLY A 37 13.52 -15.23 -0.27
CA GLY A 37 14.00 -16.58 -0.54
C GLY A 37 13.11 -17.37 -1.51
N ASN A 38 12.31 -16.69 -2.34
CA ASN A 38 11.36 -17.29 -3.28
C ASN A 38 10.90 -16.26 -4.33
N ASP A 39 10.18 -16.72 -5.36
CA ASP A 39 9.67 -15.90 -6.48
C ASP A 39 8.14 -15.73 -6.45
N LYS A 40 7.50 -15.79 -5.27
CA LYS A 40 6.05 -15.57 -5.16
C LYS A 40 5.68 -14.15 -5.57
N PRO A 41 4.45 -13.92 -6.10
CA PRO A 41 3.99 -12.59 -6.48
C PRO A 41 4.11 -11.58 -5.33
N ILE A 42 4.55 -10.36 -5.67
CA ILE A 42 4.75 -9.28 -4.70
C ILE A 42 3.58 -8.30 -4.76
N GLU A 43 2.98 -8.06 -3.60
CA GLU A 43 1.97 -7.03 -3.39
C GLU A 43 2.51 -5.94 -2.46
N ILE A 44 2.20 -4.67 -2.75
CA ILE A 44 2.74 -3.53 -2.02
C ILE A 44 1.60 -2.76 -1.36
N GLU A 45 1.73 -2.38 -0.10
CA GLU A 45 0.91 -1.31 0.47
C GLU A 45 1.74 -0.03 0.60
N VAL A 46 1.26 1.06 0.01
CA VAL A 46 1.90 2.38 0.09
C VAL A 46 1.25 3.20 1.21
N GLY A 47 2.04 3.54 2.22
CA GLY A 47 1.56 4.25 3.40
C GLY A 47 0.90 3.32 4.42
N SER A 48 1.55 2.19 4.72
CA SER A 48 1.01 1.14 5.60
C SER A 48 0.66 1.57 7.03
N GLY A 49 1.15 2.73 7.49
CA GLY A 49 0.81 3.25 8.82
C GLY A 49 1.23 2.29 9.92
N LYS A 50 0.29 1.74 10.68
CA LYS A 50 0.58 0.76 11.76
C LYS A 50 0.51 -0.70 11.30
N GLY A 51 0.16 -0.92 10.02
CA GLY A 51 0.26 -2.18 9.32
C GLY A 51 -0.76 -3.25 9.67
N GLN A 52 -1.91 -2.96 10.30
CA GLN A 52 -2.95 -3.99 10.49
C GLN A 52 -3.34 -4.66 9.17
N PHE A 53 -3.52 -3.85 8.13
CA PHE A 53 -3.95 -4.32 6.83
C PHE A 53 -2.92 -5.28 6.22
N ILE A 54 -1.68 -4.83 6.04
CA ILE A 54 -0.64 -5.64 5.40
C ILE A 54 -0.23 -6.86 6.23
N THR A 55 -0.23 -6.79 7.56
CA THR A 55 0.06 -7.98 8.40
C THR A 55 -1.08 -8.99 8.34
N THR A 56 -2.33 -8.52 8.27
CA THR A 56 -3.50 -9.40 8.10
C THR A 56 -3.47 -10.08 6.74
N LEU A 57 -3.18 -9.35 5.67
CA LEU A 57 -3.01 -9.93 4.33
C LEU A 57 -1.88 -10.96 4.29
N ALA A 58 -0.70 -10.62 4.83
CA ALA A 58 0.43 -11.53 4.88
C ALA A 58 0.10 -12.85 5.58
N LYS A 59 -0.66 -12.77 6.68
CA LYS A 59 -1.13 -13.93 7.43
C LYS A 59 -2.15 -14.77 6.67
N GLN A 60 -3.09 -14.13 5.97
CA GLN A 60 -4.14 -14.81 5.22
C GLN A 60 -3.63 -15.45 3.92
N HIS A 61 -2.52 -14.95 3.38
CA HIS A 61 -2.03 -15.31 2.05
C HIS A 61 -0.54 -15.66 2.05
N PRO A 62 -0.17 -16.82 2.65
CA PRO A 62 1.22 -17.29 2.67
C PRO A 62 1.78 -17.65 1.28
N ASP A 63 0.92 -17.72 0.27
CA ASP A 63 1.23 -17.93 -1.15
C ASP A 63 1.76 -16.67 -1.86
N ARG A 64 1.71 -15.51 -1.21
CA ARG A 64 2.15 -14.22 -1.75
C ARG A 64 3.17 -13.54 -0.85
N ASN A 65 3.96 -12.65 -1.44
CA ASN A 65 4.91 -11.79 -0.74
C ASN A 65 4.35 -10.37 -0.62
N PHE A 66 4.59 -9.73 0.52
CA PHE A 66 4.07 -8.42 0.84
C PHE A 66 5.19 -7.45 1.18
N VAL A 67 5.12 -6.23 0.65
CA VAL A 67 6.01 -5.13 1.05
C VAL A 67 5.20 -3.99 1.63
N ALA A 68 5.43 -3.70 2.92
CA ALA A 68 4.90 -2.52 3.59
C ALA A 68 5.81 -1.32 3.31
N MET A 69 5.37 -0.39 2.47
CA MET A 69 6.09 0.86 2.22
C MET A 69 5.59 1.97 3.13
N GLU A 70 6.50 2.57 3.88
CA GLU A 70 6.16 3.62 4.85
C GLU A 70 7.27 4.66 4.96
N ILE A 71 6.91 5.95 5.06
CA ILE A 71 7.90 7.03 5.14
C ILE A 71 8.35 7.31 6.59
N GLN A 72 7.52 6.99 7.58
CA GLN A 72 7.82 7.17 8.99
C GLN A 72 8.45 5.91 9.59
N LYS A 73 9.76 5.98 9.91
CA LYS A 73 10.51 4.89 10.58
C LYS A 73 9.84 4.33 11.83
N THR A 74 9.20 5.18 12.64
CA THR A 74 8.44 4.72 13.82
C THR A 74 7.25 3.83 13.46
N ALA A 75 6.55 4.11 12.35
CA ALA A 75 5.49 3.25 11.85
C ALA A 75 6.07 1.93 11.31
N ALA A 76 7.13 2.00 10.49
CA ALA A 76 7.85 0.83 10.00
C ALA A 76 8.28 -0.13 11.14
N GLY A 77 8.80 0.41 12.25
CA GLY A 77 9.17 -0.40 13.42
C GLY A 77 7.97 -1.02 14.17
N ILE A 78 6.78 -0.41 14.12
CA ILE A 78 5.54 -1.03 14.65
C ILE A 78 5.13 -2.22 13.77
N ILE A 79 5.21 -2.07 12.44
CA ILE A 79 4.91 -3.15 11.49
C ILE A 79 5.91 -4.30 11.67
N LEU A 80 7.20 -3.98 11.76
CA LEU A 80 8.25 -4.97 12.00
C LEU A 80 8.03 -5.72 13.31
N LYS A 81 7.61 -5.03 14.38
CA LYS A 81 7.26 -5.71 15.62
C LYS A 81 6.13 -6.73 15.42
N LYS A 82 5.04 -6.34 14.75
CA LYS A 82 3.93 -7.27 14.44
C LYS A 82 4.41 -8.46 13.58
N LYS A 83 5.23 -8.19 12.56
CA LYS A 83 5.86 -9.23 11.71
C LYS A 83 6.59 -10.26 12.57
N LEU A 84 7.45 -9.82 13.47
CA LEU A 84 8.26 -10.69 14.32
C LEU A 84 7.40 -11.45 15.35
N ASP A 85 6.44 -10.78 15.96
CA ASP A 85 5.53 -11.39 16.94
C ASP A 85 4.64 -12.48 16.30
N GLU A 86 4.28 -12.33 15.02
CA GLU A 86 3.40 -13.26 14.29
C GLU A 86 4.13 -14.24 13.35
N GLY A 87 5.45 -14.12 13.18
CA GLY A 87 6.25 -14.99 12.31
C GLY A 87 5.93 -14.85 10.81
N LEU A 88 5.71 -13.62 10.34
CA LEU A 88 5.28 -13.35 8.96
C LEU A 88 6.47 -13.25 7.99
N ASP A 89 7.04 -14.39 7.60
CA ASP A 89 8.22 -14.46 6.72
C ASP A 89 7.98 -13.87 5.32
N ASN A 90 6.72 -13.87 4.87
CA ASN A 90 6.29 -13.31 3.59
C ASN A 90 6.00 -11.80 3.63
N LEU A 91 6.40 -11.08 4.69
CA LEU A 91 6.27 -9.64 4.81
C LEU A 91 7.64 -8.97 4.92
N GLN A 92 7.94 -7.99 4.08
CA GLN A 92 9.12 -7.13 4.20
C GLN A 92 8.69 -5.67 4.43
N ILE A 93 9.52 -4.91 5.14
CA ILE A 93 9.26 -3.49 5.43
C ILE A 93 10.26 -2.65 4.63
N LEU A 94 9.75 -1.66 3.89
CA LEU A 94 10.56 -0.68 3.17
C LEU A 94 10.24 0.72 3.71
N CYS A 95 11.12 1.22 4.56
CA CYS A 95 11.02 2.58 5.08
C CYS A 95 11.61 3.57 4.07
N ALA A 96 10.78 4.10 3.17
CA ALA A 96 11.20 4.99 2.08
C ALA A 96 10.04 5.82 1.53
N ASP A 97 10.35 6.80 0.68
CA ASP A 97 9.35 7.56 -0.08
C ASP A 97 8.87 6.77 -1.31
N ALA A 98 7.55 6.67 -1.47
CA ALA A 98 6.90 6.06 -2.63
C ALA A 98 7.22 6.80 -3.95
N ALA A 99 7.70 8.04 -3.90
CA ALA A 99 8.23 8.74 -5.06
C ALA A 99 9.39 7.98 -5.73
N ASN A 100 10.11 7.14 -4.99
CA ASN A 100 11.23 6.34 -5.49
C ASN A 100 10.83 4.88 -5.83
N LEU A 101 9.53 4.57 -5.95
CA LEU A 101 9.04 3.20 -6.18
C LEU A 101 9.79 2.45 -7.30
N VAL A 102 10.01 3.10 -8.45
CA VAL A 102 10.67 2.51 -9.62
C VAL A 102 12.17 2.24 -9.43
N ALA A 103 12.78 2.80 -8.38
CA ALA A 103 14.15 2.48 -8.00
C ALA A 103 14.22 1.16 -7.20
N TYR A 104 13.19 0.91 -6.41
CA TYR A 104 13.14 -0.21 -5.47
C TYR A 104 12.53 -1.47 -6.05
N PHE A 105 11.71 -1.35 -7.11
CA PHE A 105 11.04 -2.47 -7.76
C PHE A 105 11.41 -2.54 -9.24
N GLY A 106 11.53 -3.77 -9.75
CA GLY A 106 11.76 -4.01 -11.16
C GLY A 106 10.54 -3.67 -12.01
N GLU A 107 10.75 -3.62 -13.33
CA GLU A 107 9.62 -3.53 -14.26
C GLU A 107 8.79 -4.82 -14.20
N ASN A 108 7.47 -4.70 -14.20
CA ASN A 108 6.54 -5.84 -14.13
C ASN A 108 6.82 -6.82 -12.98
N SER A 109 7.32 -6.34 -11.84
CA SER A 109 7.70 -7.19 -10.70
C SER A 109 6.65 -7.28 -9.61
N THR A 110 5.52 -6.59 -9.73
CA THR A 110 4.48 -6.54 -8.69
C THR A 110 3.11 -6.90 -9.27
N SER A 111 2.28 -7.60 -8.52
CA SER A 111 0.93 -7.99 -8.93
C SER A 111 -0.14 -7.03 -8.44
N LYS A 112 0.10 -6.34 -7.31
CA LYS A 112 -0.91 -5.45 -6.72
C LYS A 112 -0.31 -4.32 -5.91
N ILE A 113 -0.94 -3.15 -5.96
CA ILE A 113 -0.64 -2.00 -5.12
C ILE A 113 -1.89 -1.59 -4.35
N TYR A 114 -1.76 -1.52 -3.03
CA TYR A 114 -2.79 -1.06 -2.11
C TYR A 114 -2.54 0.38 -1.69
N LEU A 115 -3.58 1.20 -1.81
CA LEU A 115 -3.62 2.59 -1.40
C LEU A 115 -4.76 2.77 -0.40
N ASN A 116 -4.46 2.66 0.89
CA ASN A 116 -5.47 2.73 1.94
C ASN A 116 -5.44 4.09 2.65
N PHE A 117 -6.56 4.81 2.65
CA PHE A 117 -6.78 6.06 3.39
C PHE A 117 -5.67 7.10 3.20
N SER A 118 -5.18 7.20 1.97
CA SER A 118 -4.10 8.13 1.59
C SER A 118 -4.45 9.58 1.89
N ASP A 119 -3.43 10.41 2.17
CA ASP A 119 -3.63 11.83 2.46
C ASP A 119 -4.37 12.55 1.31
N PRO A 120 -5.50 13.25 1.56
CA PRO A 120 -6.37 13.77 0.51
C PRO A 120 -5.83 15.03 -0.19
N TRP A 121 -4.92 15.77 0.47
CA TRP A 121 -4.33 17.02 -0.02
C TRP A 121 -5.36 17.96 -0.69
N PRO A 122 -6.34 18.52 0.03
CA PRO A 122 -7.50 19.18 -0.57
C PRO A 122 -7.16 20.47 -1.35
N LYS A 123 -6.03 21.11 -1.03
CA LYS A 123 -5.60 22.35 -1.71
C LYS A 123 -5.01 22.02 -3.09
N SER A 124 -5.46 22.68 -4.15
CA SER A 124 -5.03 22.43 -5.53
C SER A 124 -3.50 22.50 -5.72
N ARG A 125 -2.82 23.43 -5.02
CA ARG A 125 -1.35 23.51 -5.03
C ARG A 125 -0.62 22.25 -4.52
N HIS A 126 -1.32 21.35 -3.85
CA HIS A 126 -0.78 20.09 -3.33
C HIS A 126 -1.26 18.87 -4.13
N GLU A 127 -1.95 19.05 -5.26
CA GLU A 127 -2.49 17.96 -6.10
C GLU A 127 -1.44 16.90 -6.45
N LYS A 128 -0.22 17.33 -6.81
CA LYS A 128 0.90 16.44 -7.15
C LYS A 128 1.35 15.52 -6.01
N ARG A 129 0.90 15.76 -4.77
CA ARG A 129 1.20 14.92 -3.60
C ARG A 129 0.18 13.79 -3.40
N ARG A 130 -0.94 13.79 -4.12
CA ARG A 130 -1.94 12.72 -4.05
C ARG A 130 -1.35 11.49 -4.73
N LEU A 131 -1.41 10.34 -4.06
CA LEU A 131 -0.89 9.07 -4.58
C LEU A 131 -1.61 8.60 -5.84
N THR A 132 -2.79 9.14 -6.14
CA THR A 132 -3.53 8.86 -7.38
C THR A 132 -3.29 9.90 -8.48
N TYR A 133 -2.33 10.82 -8.32
CA TYR A 133 -1.90 11.73 -9.39
C TYR A 133 -1.10 10.97 -10.47
N LYS A 134 -1.22 11.43 -11.72
CA LYS A 134 -0.61 10.80 -12.90
C LYS A 134 0.87 10.42 -12.77
N ASP A 135 1.68 11.22 -12.04
CA ASP A 135 3.11 10.93 -11.87
C ASP A 135 3.33 9.71 -10.96
N PHE A 136 2.44 9.43 -10.01
CA PHE A 136 2.44 8.19 -9.23
C PHE A 136 1.86 7.03 -10.05
N LEU A 137 0.76 7.26 -10.79
CA LEU A 137 0.19 6.24 -11.68
C LEU A 137 1.21 5.72 -12.70
N ALA A 138 2.06 6.59 -13.25
CA ALA A 138 3.15 6.20 -14.13
C ALA A 138 4.21 5.31 -13.46
N LYS A 139 4.49 5.54 -12.18
CA LYS A 139 5.40 4.67 -11.39
C LYS A 139 4.75 3.32 -11.13
N TYR A 140 3.46 3.31 -10.79
CA TYR A 140 2.69 2.08 -10.58
C TYR A 140 2.64 1.25 -11.86
N GLN A 141 2.35 1.86 -13.00
CA GLN A 141 2.34 1.19 -14.30
C GLN A 141 3.69 0.57 -14.66
N ALA A 142 4.81 1.22 -14.29
CA ALA A 142 6.13 0.70 -14.60
C ALA A 142 6.45 -0.58 -13.82
N VAL A 143 5.98 -0.71 -12.57
CA VAL A 143 6.32 -1.84 -11.70
C VAL A 143 5.26 -2.95 -11.69
N LEU A 144 3.99 -2.61 -11.96
CA LEU A 144 2.91 -3.58 -12.05
C LEU A 144 3.06 -4.45 -13.29
N THR A 145 2.73 -5.72 -13.13
CA THR A 145 2.49 -6.68 -14.21
C THR A 145 1.32 -6.23 -15.09
N GLY A 146 1.19 -6.81 -16.29
CA GLY A 146 0.14 -6.43 -17.25
C GLY A 146 -1.29 -6.65 -16.75
N ASP A 147 -1.48 -7.62 -15.85
CA ASP A 147 -2.72 -7.93 -15.13
C ASP A 147 -2.77 -7.32 -13.72
N GLY A 148 -1.78 -6.49 -13.38
CA GLY A 148 -1.62 -5.91 -12.06
C GLY A 148 -2.65 -4.82 -11.76
N LEU A 149 -3.08 -4.76 -10.50
CA LEU A 149 -4.17 -3.87 -10.05
C LEU A 149 -3.73 -2.88 -8.97
N ILE A 150 -4.38 -1.73 -8.96
CA ILE A 150 -4.41 -0.81 -7.82
C ILE A 150 -5.73 -1.01 -7.08
N GLU A 151 -5.66 -1.35 -5.79
CA GLU A 151 -6.81 -1.30 -4.88
C GLU A 151 -6.71 -0.03 -4.03
N PHE A 152 -7.66 0.87 -4.21
CA PHE A 152 -7.71 2.15 -3.53
C PHE A 152 -8.96 2.25 -2.63
N LYS A 153 -8.74 2.46 -1.33
CA LYS A 153 -9.79 2.67 -0.33
C LYS A 153 -9.65 4.03 0.33
N THR A 154 -10.77 4.71 0.54
CA THR A 154 -10.81 5.96 1.30
C THR A 154 -12.19 6.23 1.86
N ASP A 155 -12.27 6.95 2.98
CA ASP A 155 -13.49 7.58 3.51
C ASP A 155 -13.72 8.99 2.94
N ASN A 156 -12.72 9.54 2.23
CA ASN A 156 -12.74 10.92 1.77
C ASN A 156 -13.36 11.01 0.36
N SER A 157 -14.62 11.44 0.29
CA SER A 157 -15.36 11.58 -0.97
C SER A 157 -14.68 12.52 -1.99
N GLY A 158 -14.00 13.58 -1.51
CA GLY A 158 -13.27 14.50 -2.37
C GLY A 158 -12.03 13.87 -3.02
N LEU A 159 -11.27 13.09 -2.25
CA LEU A 159 -10.16 12.31 -2.78
C LEU A 159 -10.66 11.21 -3.71
N PHE A 160 -11.74 10.51 -3.35
CA PHE A 160 -12.32 9.47 -4.20
C PHE A 160 -12.76 10.00 -5.56
N ALA A 161 -13.54 11.08 -5.57
CA ALA A 161 -13.99 11.73 -6.80
C ALA A 161 -12.83 12.25 -7.66
N TYR A 162 -11.74 12.70 -7.02
CA TYR A 162 -10.51 13.06 -7.71
C TYR A 162 -9.82 11.82 -8.32
N SER A 163 -9.64 10.75 -7.54
CA SER A 163 -8.95 9.52 -7.95
C SER A 163 -9.64 8.86 -9.14
N VAL A 164 -10.98 8.78 -9.13
CA VAL A 164 -11.78 8.26 -10.26
C VAL A 164 -11.48 9.05 -11.54
N LYS A 165 -11.49 10.39 -11.47
CA LYS A 165 -11.17 11.24 -12.64
C LYS A 165 -9.72 11.08 -13.08
N SER A 166 -8.79 11.06 -12.13
CA SER A 166 -7.36 10.96 -12.39
C SER A 166 -7.00 9.65 -13.09
N MET A 167 -7.48 8.52 -12.56
CA MET A 167 -7.23 7.20 -13.14
C MET A 167 -7.93 7.02 -14.49
N ASN A 168 -9.17 7.52 -14.64
CA ASN A 168 -9.86 7.52 -15.92
C ASN A 168 -9.11 8.33 -16.99
N ASN A 169 -8.67 9.55 -16.64
CA ASN A 169 -7.91 10.41 -17.57
C ASN A 169 -6.52 9.87 -17.88
N TYR A 170 -5.97 8.98 -17.02
CA TYR A 170 -4.74 8.26 -17.28
C TYR A 170 -4.94 7.10 -18.27
N GLY A 171 -6.19 6.66 -18.50
CA GLY A 171 -6.52 5.54 -19.39
C GLY A 171 -6.61 4.20 -18.66
N MET A 172 -6.84 4.20 -17.34
CA MET A 172 -7.06 2.97 -16.57
C MET A 172 -8.48 2.43 -16.77
N HIS A 173 -8.66 1.13 -16.59
CA HIS A 173 -9.97 0.47 -16.54
C HIS A 173 -10.34 0.16 -15.08
N PHE A 174 -11.63 0.16 -14.77
CA PHE A 174 -12.13 -0.12 -13.41
C PHE A 174 -12.85 -1.47 -13.39
N ASP A 175 -12.29 -2.41 -12.64
CA ASP A 175 -12.89 -3.75 -12.44
C ASP A 175 -13.95 -3.74 -11.36
N PHE A 176 -13.80 -2.83 -10.40
CA PHE A 176 -14.70 -2.70 -9.27
C PHE A 176 -14.76 -1.26 -8.76
N VAL A 177 -15.96 -0.78 -8.48
CA VAL A 177 -16.22 0.52 -7.88
C VAL A 177 -17.30 0.33 -6.82
N SER A 178 -16.99 0.64 -5.57
CA SER A 178 -17.97 0.74 -4.50
C SER A 178 -17.98 2.14 -3.92
N VAL A 179 -19.19 2.65 -3.70
CA VAL A 179 -19.40 3.93 -2.98
C VAL A 179 -19.82 3.73 -1.53
N ASP A 180 -19.97 2.48 -1.09
CA ASP A 180 -20.26 2.09 0.29
C ASP A 180 -19.84 0.63 0.53
N LEU A 181 -18.54 0.39 0.69
CA LEU A 181 -17.91 -0.94 0.71
C LEU A 181 -18.49 -1.86 1.80
N HIS A 182 -18.90 -1.32 2.93
CA HIS A 182 -19.43 -2.09 4.07
C HIS A 182 -20.88 -2.55 3.86
N HIS A 183 -21.55 -2.03 2.84
CA HIS A 183 -22.91 -2.43 2.45
C HIS A 183 -22.96 -3.12 1.08
N GLU A 184 -21.80 -3.55 0.57
CA GLU A 184 -21.71 -4.44 -0.60
C GLU A 184 -22.23 -5.85 -0.26
N SER A 185 -22.23 -6.73 -1.27
CA SER A 185 -22.58 -8.14 -1.06
C SER A 185 -21.74 -8.79 0.05
N GLU A 186 -22.32 -9.75 0.76
CA GLU A 186 -21.67 -10.49 1.85
C GLU A 186 -20.30 -11.04 1.44
N GLU A 187 -20.17 -11.58 0.22
CA GLU A 187 -18.91 -12.08 -0.32
C GLU A 187 -17.80 -11.01 -0.39
N ILE A 188 -18.15 -9.78 -0.78
CA ILE A 188 -17.20 -8.66 -0.86
C ILE A 188 -16.79 -8.21 0.54
N VAL A 189 -17.77 -8.09 1.44
CA VAL A 189 -17.56 -7.64 2.82
C VAL A 189 -16.69 -8.65 3.59
N GLU A 190 -16.94 -9.95 3.45
CA GLU A 190 -16.14 -11.00 4.12
C GLU A 190 -14.68 -11.02 3.64
N LYS A 191 -14.42 -10.70 2.37
CA LYS A 191 -13.07 -10.61 1.80
C LYS A 191 -12.37 -9.29 2.12
N ASN A 192 -13.07 -8.31 2.69
CA ASN A 192 -12.49 -7.01 3.00
C ASN A 192 -11.57 -7.10 4.23
N VAL A 193 -10.27 -6.88 4.01
CA VAL A 193 -9.34 -6.63 5.11
C VAL A 193 -9.40 -5.16 5.49
N GLU A 194 -9.81 -4.87 6.72
CA GLU A 194 -9.90 -3.50 7.25
C GLU A 194 -8.55 -3.00 7.78
N THR A 195 -8.28 -1.70 7.61
CA THR A 195 -7.19 -1.02 8.33
C THR A 195 -7.57 -0.71 9.79
N GLU A 196 -6.61 -0.34 10.66
CA GLU A 196 -6.97 0.19 11.98
C GLU A 196 -7.82 1.46 11.92
N TYR A 197 -7.65 2.25 10.84
CA TYR A 197 -8.45 3.45 10.62
C TYR A 197 -9.89 3.05 10.29
N GLU A 198 -10.08 2.21 9.29
CA GLU A 198 -11.39 1.71 8.89
C GLU A 198 -12.16 1.08 10.05
N HIS A 199 -11.55 0.15 10.79
CA HIS A 199 -12.18 -0.50 11.93
C HIS A 199 -12.64 0.49 13.01
N LYS A 200 -11.83 1.52 13.28
CA LYS A 200 -12.14 2.54 14.28
C LYS A 200 -13.27 3.47 13.82
N PHE A 201 -13.37 3.75 12.53
CA PHE A 201 -14.28 4.74 11.96
C PHE A 201 -15.53 4.14 11.30
N ALA A 202 -15.58 2.84 11.04
CA ALA A 202 -16.76 2.11 10.56
C ALA A 202 -17.99 2.36 11.45
N SER A 203 -17.78 2.43 12.78
CA SER A 203 -18.83 2.76 13.76
C SER A 203 -19.47 4.14 13.63
N LYS A 204 -18.91 5.04 12.79
CA LYS A 204 -19.44 6.39 12.57
C LYS A 204 -20.38 6.49 11.36
N GLY A 205 -20.61 5.39 10.66
CA GLY A 205 -21.53 5.33 9.51
C GLY A 205 -21.09 6.16 8.31
N GLN A 206 -19.80 6.47 8.18
CA GLN A 206 -19.28 7.12 6.98
C GLN A 206 -19.01 6.04 5.92
N PRO A 207 -19.49 6.21 4.68
CA PRO A 207 -19.26 5.22 3.63
C PRO A 207 -17.77 5.14 3.31
N ILE A 208 -17.30 3.90 3.11
CA ILE A 208 -15.96 3.63 2.61
C ILE A 208 -16.06 3.45 1.10
N TYR A 209 -15.33 4.26 0.35
CA TYR A 209 -15.24 4.14 -1.09
C TYR A 209 -14.10 3.20 -1.45
N CYS A 210 -14.33 2.31 -2.42
CA CYS A 210 -13.33 1.37 -2.93
C CYS A 210 -13.28 1.41 -4.46
N LEU A 211 -12.07 1.30 -5.01
CA LEU A 211 -11.82 1.26 -6.45
C LEU A 211 -10.72 0.25 -6.74
N HIS A 212 -11.00 -0.72 -7.61
CA HIS A 212 -9.98 -1.59 -8.21
C HIS A 212 -9.76 -1.14 -9.66
N ALA A 213 -8.53 -0.79 -9.99
CA ALA A 213 -8.19 -0.26 -11.30
C ALA A 213 -6.92 -0.91 -11.87
N GLY A 214 -6.98 -1.34 -13.12
CA GLY A 214 -5.84 -1.86 -13.87
C GLY A 214 -5.43 -0.95 -15.03
N PHE A 215 -4.27 -1.23 -15.62
CA PHE A 215 -3.83 -0.57 -16.85
C PHE A 215 -4.31 -1.37 -18.05
N LEU A 216 -4.72 -0.69 -19.13
CA LEU A 216 -4.99 -1.38 -20.39
C LEU A 216 -3.67 -1.96 -20.93
N ALA A 217 -3.70 -3.23 -21.33
CA ALA A 217 -2.59 -3.84 -22.05
C ALA A 217 -2.28 -3.01 -23.31
N LYS A 218 -0.99 -2.76 -23.55
CA LYS A 218 -0.52 -2.09 -24.77
C LYS A 218 -0.65 -2.99 -25.98
#